data_AF-A0AAN5VKA5-F1
#
_entry.id   AF-A0AAN5VKA5-F1
#
_cell.length_a   1.000
_cell.length_b   1.000
_cell.length_c   1.000
_cell.angle_alpha   90.00
_cell.angle_beta   90.00
_cell.angle_gamma   90.00
#
_symmetry.space_group_name_H-M   'P 1'
#
loop_
_entity.id
_entity.type
_entity.pdbx_description
1 polymer ?
#
loop_
_entity_poly.entity_id
_entity_poly.type
_entity_poly.pdbx_seq_one_letter_code
_entity_poly.pdbx_strand_id
1 'polypeptide(L)'
;MLNEDVVKKLKNVPNNTNTEIEKVNTNIETAKTELNTKIDQLIAGGSNVASTQTITIDDWVEDAESGFKATVTHSLLTQRIVVNIIDATTKENVVTNFKIIDDNSIEIRSEVKVELNVYVINGNAETHFINATVDDNRVSEMTTYSSKKIHEEISKVAEQLAGINSNIISTVNNNLIPM
;
A
#
# COMPACT_ATOMS: atom_id res chain seq x y z
N MET A 1 -1.02 20.13 74.39
CA MET A 1 -1.66 20.80 73.23
C MET A 1 -0.84 20.48 72.00
N LEU A 2 -1.46 20.09 70.88
CA LEU A 2 -0.73 19.85 69.63
C LEU A 2 -0.25 21.18 69.05
N ASN A 3 0.97 21.19 68.50
CA ASN A 3 1.54 22.34 67.80
C ASN A 3 0.66 22.73 66.58
N GLU A 4 0.37 24.02 66.39
CA GLU A 4 -0.40 24.54 65.25
C GLU A 4 0.14 24.08 63.89
N ASP A 5 1.46 23.99 63.73
CA ASP A 5 2.10 23.48 62.51
C ASP A 5 1.78 22.00 62.27
N VAL A 6 1.68 21.20 63.34
CA VAL A 6 1.31 19.78 63.25
C VAL A 6 -0.16 19.65 62.86
N VAL A 7 -1.04 20.48 63.43
CA VAL A 7 -2.46 20.51 63.08
C VAL A 7 -2.67 20.93 61.62
N LYS A 8 -1.93 21.94 61.15
CA LYS A 8 -1.98 22.41 59.75
C LYS A 8 -1.50 21.34 58.77
N LYS A 9 -0.41 20.62 59.09
CA LYS A 9 0.07 19.50 58.28
C LYS A 9 -0.97 18.40 58.19
N LEU A 10 -1.56 17.97 59.31
CA LEU A 10 -2.58 16.90 59.34
C LEU A 10 -3.85 17.25 58.53
N LYS A 11 -4.30 18.51 58.55
CA LYS A 11 -5.45 18.96 57.75
C LYS A 11 -5.17 18.96 56.25
N ASN A 12 -3.92 19.13 55.84
CA ASN A 12 -3.53 19.19 54.43
C ASN A 12 -3.18 17.82 53.84
N VAL A 13 -2.97 16.78 54.65
CA VAL A 13 -2.66 15.42 54.17
C VAL A 13 -3.72 14.91 53.17
N PRO A 14 -5.04 14.95 53.47
CA PRO A 14 -6.06 14.46 52.53
C PRO A 14 -6.04 15.19 51.19
N ASN A 15 -5.87 16.53 51.20
CA ASN A 15 -5.79 17.33 49.98
C ASN A 15 -4.56 16.98 49.15
N ASN A 16 -3.40 16.84 49.79
CA ASN A 16 -2.17 16.45 49.09
C ASN A 16 -2.30 15.06 48.47
N THR A 17 -2.86 14.09 49.22
CA THR A 17 -3.12 12.74 48.71
C THR A 17 -4.10 12.76 47.53
N ASN A 18 -5.17 13.54 47.60
CA ASN A 18 -6.14 13.66 46.51
C ASN A 18 -5.51 14.27 45.24
N THR A 19 -4.70 15.31 45.38
CA THR A 19 -3.98 15.92 44.25
C THR A 19 -2.98 14.95 43.62
N GLU A 20 -2.27 14.13 44.40
CA GLU A 20 -1.38 13.10 43.89
C GLU A 20 -2.15 11.99 43.15
N ILE A 21 -3.29 11.56 43.68
CA ILE A 21 -4.19 10.59 43.03
C ILE A 21 -4.69 11.13 41.68
N GLU A 22 -5.13 12.39 41.63
CA GLU A 22 -5.57 13.03 40.39
C GLU A 22 -4.47 13.04 39.33
N LYS A 23 -3.25 13.45 39.71
CA LYS A 23 -2.09 13.42 38.79
C LYS A 23 -1.80 12.01 38.27
N VAL A 24 -1.82 11.01 39.14
CA VAL A 24 -1.61 9.62 38.75
C VAL A 24 -2.70 9.15 37.77
N ASN A 25 -3.97 9.47 38.05
CA ASN A 25 -5.08 9.14 37.16
C ASN A 25 -4.94 9.80 35.78
N THR A 26 -4.57 11.09 35.74
CA THR A 26 -4.31 11.79 34.47
C THR A 26 -3.18 11.13 33.67
N ASN A 27 -2.08 10.74 34.33
CA ASN A 27 -0.98 10.06 33.68
C ASN A 27 -1.38 8.68 33.13
N ILE A 28 -2.20 7.93 33.87
CA ILE A 28 -2.72 6.62 33.45
C ILE A 28 -3.61 6.77 32.21
N GLU A 29 -4.56 7.70 32.21
CA GLU A 29 -5.45 7.89 31.06
C GLU A 29 -4.70 8.41 29.81
N THR A 30 -3.66 9.22 30.01
CA THR A 30 -2.77 9.66 28.92
C THR A 30 -2.03 8.47 28.32
N ALA A 31 -1.36 7.66 29.14
CA ALA A 31 -0.62 6.48 28.68
C ALA A 31 -1.54 5.45 28.01
N LYS A 32 -2.75 5.25 28.54
CA LYS A 32 -3.76 4.37 27.96
C LYS A 32 -4.21 4.87 26.58
N THR A 33 -4.42 6.17 26.42
CA THR A 33 -4.79 6.76 25.12
C THR A 33 -3.67 6.55 24.09
N GLU A 34 -2.42 6.82 24.46
CA GLU A 34 -1.26 6.59 23.59
C GLU A 34 -1.10 5.11 23.20
N LEU A 35 -1.32 4.19 24.15
CA LEU A 35 -1.30 2.76 23.88
C LEU A 35 -2.43 2.33 22.94
N ASN A 36 -3.65 2.82 23.16
CA ASN A 36 -4.79 2.52 22.28
C ASN A 36 -4.55 3.02 20.86
N THR A 37 -4.03 4.24 20.69
CA THR A 37 -3.67 4.76 19.36
C THR A 37 -2.60 3.90 18.68
N LYS A 38 -1.59 3.43 19.41
CA LYS A 38 -0.59 2.50 18.87
C LYS A 38 -1.22 1.16 18.47
N ILE A 39 -2.13 0.62 19.28
CA ILE A 39 -2.87 -0.62 18.99
C ILE A 39 -3.72 -0.45 17.73
N ASP A 40 -4.47 0.65 17.60
CA ASP A 40 -5.31 0.94 16.44
C ASP A 40 -4.46 1.06 15.16
N GLN A 41 -3.29 1.73 15.25
CA GLN A 41 -2.33 1.78 14.15
C GLN A 41 -1.81 0.39 13.77
N LEU A 42 -1.52 -0.48 14.74
CA LEU A 42 -1.07 -1.85 14.47
C LEU A 42 -2.18 -2.71 13.84
N ILE A 43 -3.42 -2.59 14.32
CA ILE A 43 -4.57 -3.35 13.81
C ILE A 43 -4.94 -2.90 12.40
N ALA A 44 -4.88 -1.59 12.11
CA ALA A 44 -5.20 -1.05 10.78
C ALA A 44 -4.08 -1.26 9.74
N GLY A 45 -3.03 -2.04 10.04
CA GLY A 45 -1.90 -2.23 9.14
C GLY A 45 -1.02 -0.99 8.96
N GLY A 46 -1.03 -0.07 9.94
CA GLY A 46 -0.29 1.18 9.95
C GLY A 46 -0.78 2.18 8.90
N SER A 47 -0.80 3.47 9.22
CA SER A 47 -0.97 4.52 8.20
C SER A 47 0.10 4.45 7.09
N ASN A 48 1.20 3.73 7.33
CA ASN A 48 2.28 3.52 6.38
C ASN A 48 2.06 2.19 5.66
N VAL A 49 1.48 2.27 4.47
CA VAL A 49 1.30 1.13 3.57
C VAL A 49 2.62 0.72 2.92
N ALA A 50 3.52 1.69 2.72
CA ALA A 50 4.83 1.46 2.11
C ALA A 50 5.88 2.48 2.60
N SER A 51 7.14 2.10 2.44
CA SER A 51 8.32 2.93 2.66
C SER A 51 9.27 2.77 1.47
N THR A 52 10.01 3.82 1.16
CA THR A 52 11.00 3.82 0.09
C THR A 52 12.29 4.42 0.60
N GLN A 53 13.40 3.78 0.32
CA GLN A 53 14.74 4.27 0.63
C GLN A 53 15.68 3.99 -0.55
N THR A 54 16.56 4.94 -0.83
CA THR A 54 17.66 4.75 -1.77
C THR A 54 18.91 4.37 -1.00
N ILE A 55 19.58 3.30 -1.44
CA ILE A 55 20.93 2.95 -1.01
C ILE A 55 21.89 3.57 -2.04
N THR A 56 22.82 4.37 -1.55
CA THR A 56 23.92 4.95 -2.34
C THR A 56 25.20 4.13 -2.15
N ILE A 57 26.23 4.40 -2.95
CA ILE A 57 27.52 3.69 -2.85
C ILE A 57 28.16 3.80 -1.46
N ASP A 58 27.92 4.91 -0.75
CA ASP A 58 28.50 5.19 0.56
C ASP A 58 27.78 4.46 1.71
N ASP A 59 26.53 4.02 1.49
CA ASP A 59 25.75 3.29 2.49
C ASP A 59 26.20 1.82 2.66
N TRP A 60 27.01 1.32 1.72
CA TRP A 60 27.52 -0.06 1.74
C TRP A 60 28.73 -0.23 2.65
N VAL A 61 28.62 -1.22 3.55
CA VAL A 61 29.68 -1.69 4.43
C VAL A 61 30.16 -3.06 3.95
N GLU A 62 31.47 -3.32 4.02
CA GLU A 62 32.03 -4.64 3.70
C GLU A 62 31.47 -5.74 4.61
N ASP A 63 31.12 -6.87 4.01
CA ASP A 63 30.66 -8.06 4.68
C ASP A 63 31.53 -9.24 4.24
N ALA A 64 32.29 -9.81 5.17
CA ALA A 64 33.30 -10.82 4.87
C ALA A 64 32.74 -12.09 4.22
N GLU A 65 31.43 -12.34 4.33
CA GLU A 65 30.75 -13.51 3.77
C GLU A 65 29.97 -13.21 2.48
N SER A 66 29.44 -11.99 2.32
CA SER A 66 28.48 -11.66 1.25
C SER A 66 28.92 -10.52 0.32
N GLY A 67 30.16 -10.03 0.44
CA GLY A 67 30.66 -8.87 -0.29
C GLY A 67 30.35 -7.57 0.44
N PHE A 68 29.14 -7.04 0.26
CA PHE A 68 28.67 -5.80 0.88
C PHE A 68 27.28 -5.95 1.47
N LYS A 69 27.01 -5.15 2.52
CA LYS A 69 25.69 -5.01 3.12
C LYS A 69 25.32 -3.56 3.35
N ALA A 70 24.02 -3.28 3.30
CA ALA A 70 23.44 -1.98 3.65
C ALA A 70 22.17 -2.20 4.47
N THR A 71 21.89 -1.26 5.38
CA THR A 71 20.68 -1.28 6.22
C THR A 71 19.64 -0.33 5.65
N VAL A 72 18.42 -0.82 5.49
CA VAL A 72 17.25 -0.02 5.12
C VAL A 72 16.31 0.03 6.31
N THR A 73 16.00 1.24 6.77
CA THR A 73 15.07 1.49 7.87
C THR A 73 13.72 1.94 7.28
N HIS A 74 12.65 1.27 7.68
CA HIS A 74 11.29 1.50 7.22
C HIS A 74 10.32 1.73 8.39
N SER A 75 9.30 2.57 8.20
CA SER A 75 8.36 2.98 9.25
C SER A 75 7.11 2.10 9.39
N LEU A 76 7.19 0.82 8.98
CA LEU A 76 6.04 -0.10 8.90
C LEU A 76 5.72 -0.85 10.19
N LEU A 77 6.63 -0.83 11.19
CA LEU A 77 6.47 -1.48 12.51
C LEU A 77 6.00 -2.94 12.41
N THR A 78 6.50 -3.67 11.41
CA THR A 78 6.17 -5.07 11.18
C THR A 78 7.27 -5.77 10.39
N GLN A 79 7.44 -7.07 10.66
CA GLN A 79 8.33 -7.96 9.89
C GLN A 79 7.60 -8.62 8.71
N ARG A 80 6.26 -8.55 8.65
CA ARG A 80 5.50 -9.07 7.52
C ARG A 80 5.52 -8.03 6.40
N ILE A 81 6.54 -8.12 5.56
CA ILE A 81 6.82 -7.14 4.51
C ILE A 81 6.94 -7.80 3.13
N VAL A 82 6.66 -7.01 2.09
CA VAL A 82 7.04 -7.32 0.71
C VAL A 82 8.11 -6.32 0.29
N VAL A 83 9.23 -6.81 -0.22
CA VAL A 83 10.37 -5.97 -0.62
C VAL A 83 10.55 -6.06 -2.14
N ASN A 84 10.63 -4.91 -2.80
CA ASN A 84 11.03 -4.80 -4.20
C ASN A 84 12.25 -3.89 -4.32
N ILE A 85 13.21 -4.28 -5.14
CA ILE A 85 14.49 -3.58 -5.27
C ILE A 85 14.76 -3.36 -6.76
N ILE A 86 15.10 -2.13 -7.11
CA ILE A 86 15.36 -1.72 -8.49
C ILE A 86 16.72 -1.04 -8.54
N ASP A 87 17.55 -1.43 -9.50
CA ASP A 87 18.81 -0.76 -9.77
C ASP A 87 18.53 0.69 -10.20
N ALA A 88 19.13 1.66 -9.50
CA ALA A 88 18.86 3.07 -9.74
C ALA A 88 19.39 3.54 -11.11
N THR A 89 20.35 2.84 -11.69
CA THR A 89 20.95 3.14 -13.00
C THR A 89 20.24 2.40 -14.12
N THR A 90 20.21 1.06 -14.08
CA THR A 90 19.68 0.23 -15.19
C THR A 90 18.16 0.17 -15.22
N LYS A 91 17.50 0.51 -14.10
CA LYS A 91 16.04 0.38 -13.90
C LYS A 91 15.54 -1.06 -13.96
N GLU A 92 16.43 -2.03 -13.88
CA GLU A 92 16.08 -3.45 -13.82
C GLU A 92 15.75 -3.86 -12.38
N ASN A 93 14.87 -4.85 -12.24
CA ASN A 93 14.63 -5.46 -10.94
C ASN A 93 15.87 -6.25 -10.51
N VAL A 94 16.30 -6.05 -9.27
CA VAL A 94 17.40 -6.80 -8.68
C VAL A 94 16.84 -7.78 -7.67
N VAL A 95 17.11 -9.07 -7.89
CA VAL A 95 16.82 -10.11 -6.91
C VAL A 95 17.99 -10.18 -5.94
N THR A 96 17.99 -9.33 -4.93
CA THR A 96 19.00 -9.36 -3.86
C THR A 96 18.52 -10.20 -2.68
N ASN A 97 19.49 -10.78 -1.96
CA ASN A 97 19.24 -11.42 -0.69
C ASN A 97 19.04 -10.33 0.38
N PHE A 98 17.93 -10.40 1.12
CA PHE A 98 17.71 -9.53 2.26
C PHE A 98 17.38 -10.33 3.52
N LYS A 99 17.68 -9.76 4.67
CA LYS A 99 17.38 -10.31 5.98
C LYS A 99 16.63 -9.28 6.80
N ILE A 100 15.55 -9.69 7.44
CA ILE A 100 14.85 -8.86 8.42
C ILE A 100 15.70 -8.80 9.70
N ILE A 101 16.00 -7.59 10.16
CA ILE A 101 16.79 -7.36 11.38
C ILE A 101 15.84 -7.23 12.58
N ASP A 102 14.81 -6.40 12.42
CA ASP A 102 13.78 -6.12 13.43
C ASP A 102 12.49 -5.62 12.74
N ASP A 103 11.55 -5.07 13.51
CA ASP A 103 10.24 -4.62 13.02
C ASP A 103 10.30 -3.40 12.08
N ASN A 104 11.43 -2.70 12.03
CA ASN A 104 11.58 -1.47 11.26
C ASN A 104 12.82 -1.44 10.36
N SER A 105 13.57 -2.54 10.26
CA SER A 105 14.82 -2.56 9.52
C SER A 105 15.09 -3.88 8.81
N ILE A 106 15.64 -3.77 7.59
CA ILE A 106 16.17 -4.89 6.81
C ILE A 106 17.63 -4.66 6.45
N GLU A 107 18.37 -5.76 6.30
CA GLU A 107 19.72 -5.81 5.73
C GLU A 107 19.62 -6.29 4.28
N ILE A 108 20.21 -5.57 3.34
CA ILE A 108 20.33 -5.98 1.95
C ILE A 108 21.79 -6.33 1.67
N ARG A 109 22.01 -7.41 0.92
CA ARG A 109 23.35 -7.92 0.57
C ARG A 109 23.58 -7.90 -0.93
N SER A 110 24.80 -7.57 -1.33
CA SER A 110 25.22 -7.51 -2.72
C SER A 110 26.71 -7.82 -2.84
N GLU A 111 27.12 -8.49 -3.92
CA GLU A 111 28.52 -8.76 -4.23
C GLU A 111 29.28 -7.48 -4.64
N VAL A 112 28.55 -6.47 -5.11
CA VAL A 112 29.10 -5.18 -5.56
C VAL A 112 28.36 -4.02 -4.93
N LYS A 113 29.05 -2.89 -4.76
CA LYS A 113 28.39 -1.62 -4.41
C LYS A 113 27.59 -1.14 -5.62
N VAL A 114 26.30 -0.93 -5.41
CA VAL A 114 25.36 -0.49 -6.45
C VAL A 114 24.31 0.43 -5.84
N GLU A 115 23.85 1.41 -6.59
CA GLU A 115 22.76 2.27 -6.15
C GLU A 115 21.42 1.57 -6.34
N LEU A 116 20.64 1.44 -5.26
CA LEU A 116 19.39 0.67 -5.27
C LEU A 116 18.23 1.52 -4.75
N ASN A 117 17.07 1.43 -5.39
CA ASN A 117 15.80 1.90 -4.84
C ASN A 117 15.06 0.73 -4.21
N VAL A 118 14.84 0.82 -2.90
CA VAL A 118 14.24 -0.22 -2.09
C VAL A 118 12.84 0.21 -1.70
N TYR A 119 11.86 -0.60 -2.06
CA TYR A 119 10.45 -0.43 -1.73
C TYR A 119 10.05 -1.51 -0.73
N VAL A 120 9.63 -1.11 0.46
CA VAL A 120 9.13 -2.01 1.50
C VAL A 120 7.65 -1.75 1.67
N ILE A 121 6.82 -2.77 1.49
CA ILE A 121 5.36 -2.69 1.57
C ILE A 121 4.90 -3.48 2.79
N ASN A 122 3.94 -2.91 3.53
CA ASN A 122 3.36 -3.56 4.69
C ASN A 122 2.47 -4.73 4.26
N GLY A 123 2.88 -5.95 4.60
CA GLY A 123 2.14 -7.17 4.28
C GLY A 123 0.94 -7.44 5.19
N ASN A 124 0.68 -6.59 6.19
CA ASN A 124 -0.56 -6.54 6.97
C ASN A 124 -1.53 -5.47 6.44
N ALA A 125 -1.11 -4.61 5.51
CA ALA A 125 -2.02 -3.61 4.95
C ALA A 125 -3.21 -4.31 4.28
N GLU A 126 -4.42 -3.87 4.62
CA GLU A 126 -5.65 -4.45 4.09
C GLU A 126 -5.74 -4.16 2.58
N THR A 127 -5.43 -5.17 1.77
CA THR A 127 -5.55 -5.07 0.31
C THR A 127 -7.01 -5.20 -0.06
N HIS A 128 -7.68 -4.07 -0.25
CA HIS A 128 -9.01 -4.05 -0.84
C HIS A 128 -8.91 -4.37 -2.34
N PHE A 129 -9.60 -5.43 -2.77
CA PHE A 129 -9.84 -5.63 -4.19
C PHE A 129 -10.78 -4.53 -4.66
N ILE A 130 -10.24 -3.54 -5.37
CA ILE A 130 -11.07 -2.56 -6.07
C ILE A 130 -11.68 -3.30 -7.25
N ASN A 131 -13.00 -3.52 -7.21
CA ASN A 131 -13.74 -3.93 -8.39
C ASN A 131 -13.69 -2.78 -9.41
N ALA A 132 -12.70 -2.81 -10.30
CA ALA A 132 -12.68 -1.93 -11.45
C ALA A 132 -13.68 -2.46 -12.47
N THR A 133 -14.71 -1.69 -12.78
CA THR A 133 -15.52 -1.92 -13.97
C THR A 133 -14.75 -1.34 -15.15
N VAL A 134 -14.42 -2.16 -16.16
CA VAL A 134 -13.90 -1.63 -17.42
C VAL A 134 -14.99 -0.75 -18.02
N ASP A 135 -14.72 0.54 -18.20
CA ASP A 135 -15.65 1.45 -18.89
C ASP A 135 -15.65 1.10 -20.39
N ASP A 136 -16.51 0.16 -20.75
CA ASP A 136 -16.68 -0.34 -22.12
C ASP A 136 -17.18 0.73 -23.10
N ASN A 137 -17.62 1.91 -22.62
CA ASN A 137 -18.10 2.99 -23.47
C ASN A 137 -16.98 3.89 -24.01
N ARG A 138 -15.73 3.74 -23.54
CA ARG A 138 -14.60 4.55 -24.00
C ARG A 138 -13.89 3.92 -25.18
N VAL A 139 -13.68 4.72 -26.22
CA VAL A 139 -12.72 4.39 -27.27
C VAL A 139 -11.34 4.78 -26.76
N SER A 140 -10.47 3.81 -26.49
CA SER A 140 -9.07 4.13 -26.25
C SER A 140 -8.43 4.54 -27.57
N GLU A 141 -7.91 5.77 -27.63
CA GLU A 141 -7.30 6.34 -28.84
C GLU A 141 -6.02 5.61 -29.24
N MET A 142 -5.35 4.92 -28.30
CA MET A 142 -4.07 4.26 -28.51
C MET A 142 -4.12 2.73 -28.62
N THR A 143 -5.26 2.08 -28.36
CA THR A 143 -5.36 0.62 -28.51
C THR A 143 -5.97 0.23 -29.85
N THR A 144 -5.39 -0.80 -30.47
CA THR A 144 -5.89 -1.39 -31.73
C THR A 144 -7.30 -1.97 -31.54
N TYR A 145 -7.61 -2.47 -30.35
CA TYR A 145 -8.90 -3.08 -30.01
C TYR A 145 -9.48 -2.43 -28.74
N SER A 146 -10.77 -2.10 -28.78
CA SER A 146 -11.58 -1.73 -27.61
C SER A 146 -12.98 -2.31 -27.76
N SER A 147 -13.68 -2.54 -26.65
CA SER A 147 -15.05 -3.10 -26.65
C SER A 147 -15.98 -2.29 -27.56
N LYS A 148 -15.90 -0.96 -27.52
CA LYS A 148 -16.66 -0.07 -28.41
C LYS A 148 -16.30 -0.21 -29.89
N LYS A 149 -15.01 -0.26 -30.27
CA LYS A 149 -14.60 -0.48 -31.67
C LYS A 149 -15.08 -1.84 -32.18
N ILE A 150 -14.98 -2.88 -31.35
CA ILE A 150 -15.48 -4.23 -31.68
C ILE A 150 -17.00 -4.19 -31.86
N HIS A 151 -17.74 -3.53 -30.97
CA HIS A 151 -19.20 -3.39 -31.09
C HIS A 151 -19.61 -2.66 -32.37
N GLU A 152 -18.96 -1.54 -32.70
CA GLU A 152 -19.21 -0.79 -33.94
C GLU A 152 -18.97 -1.64 -35.21
N GLU A 153 -17.88 -2.39 -35.26
CA GLU A 153 -17.61 -3.29 -36.40
C GLU A 153 -18.61 -4.46 -36.48
N ILE A 154 -19.03 -5.03 -35.33
CA ILE A 154 -20.10 -6.04 -35.29
C ILE A 154 -21.43 -5.44 -35.81
N SER A 155 -21.77 -4.22 -35.41
CA SER A 155 -22.97 -3.53 -35.89
C SER A 155 -22.93 -3.33 -37.41
N LYS A 156 -21.79 -2.91 -37.97
CA LYS A 156 -21.62 -2.77 -39.44
C LYS A 156 -21.83 -4.10 -40.16
N VAL A 157 -21.29 -5.19 -39.64
CA VAL A 157 -21.49 -6.54 -40.20
C VAL A 157 -22.96 -6.94 -40.14
N ALA A 158 -23.64 -6.66 -39.03
CA ALA A 158 -25.06 -6.96 -38.88
C ALA A 158 -25.94 -6.19 -39.88
N GLU A 159 -25.64 -4.90 -40.11
CA GLU A 159 -26.34 -4.08 -41.11
C GLU A 159 -26.13 -4.61 -42.54
N GLN A 160 -24.90 -4.99 -42.89
CA GLN A 160 -24.59 -5.57 -44.20
C GLN A 160 -25.35 -6.88 -44.42
N LEU A 161 -25.41 -7.77 -43.42
CA LEU A 161 -26.15 -9.02 -43.49
C LEU A 161 -27.64 -8.78 -43.68
N ALA A 162 -28.23 -7.81 -42.99
CA ALA A 162 -29.63 -7.43 -43.16
C ALA A 162 -29.91 -6.95 -44.60
N GLY A 163 -29.04 -6.09 -45.16
CA GLY A 163 -29.16 -5.61 -46.52
C GLY A 163 -29.05 -6.72 -47.58
N ILE A 164 -28.11 -7.65 -47.42
CA ILE A 164 -27.99 -8.83 -48.30
C ILE A 164 -29.27 -9.66 -48.28
N ASN A 165 -29.84 -9.90 -47.10
CA ASN A 165 -31.07 -10.66 -46.96
C ASN A 165 -32.25 -9.98 -47.68
N SER A 166 -32.41 -8.67 -47.52
CA SER A 166 -33.42 -7.88 -48.25
C SER A 166 -33.25 -7.95 -49.76
N ASN A 167 -32.02 -7.88 -50.27
CA ASN A 167 -31.73 -7.98 -51.71
C ASN A 167 -32.07 -9.36 -52.28
N ILE A 168 -31.77 -10.43 -51.54
CA ILE A 168 -32.13 -11.81 -51.94
C ILE A 168 -33.66 -11.95 -52.00
N ILE A 169 -34.37 -11.50 -50.96
CA ILE A 169 -35.84 -11.55 -50.92
C ILE A 169 -36.44 -10.78 -52.10
N SER A 170 -35.95 -9.57 -52.39
CA SER A 170 -36.41 -8.79 -53.55
C SER A 170 -36.16 -9.51 -54.87
N THR A 171 -34.96 -10.07 -55.07
CA THR A 171 -34.60 -10.79 -56.30
C THR A 171 -35.46 -12.03 -56.50
N VAL A 172 -35.67 -12.80 -55.43
CA VAL A 172 -36.52 -14.00 -55.44
C VAL A 172 -37.97 -13.64 -55.74
N ASN A 173 -38.53 -12.60 -55.10
CA ASN A 173 -39.88 -12.15 -55.38
C ASN A 173 -40.06 -11.68 -56.83
N ASN A 174 -39.09 -10.93 -57.38
CA ASN A 174 -39.13 -10.50 -58.77
C ASN A 174 -39.02 -11.66 -59.77
N ASN A 175 -38.40 -12.77 -59.39
CA ASN A 175 -38.24 -13.95 -60.25
C ASN A 175 -39.37 -14.99 -60.09
N LEU A 176 -40.08 -14.99 -58.96
CA LEU A 176 -41.17 -15.93 -58.66
C LEU A 176 -42.57 -15.39 -58.98
N ILE A 177 -42.72 -14.08 -59.13
CA ILE A 177 -43.95 -13.46 -59.64
C ILE A 177 -43.74 -13.24 -61.15
N PRO A 178 -44.26 -14.11 -62.02
CA PRO A 178 -44.25 -13.82 -63.44
C PRO A 178 -45.15 -12.61 -63.68
N MET A 179 -44.67 -11.62 -64.45
CA MET A 179 -45.55 -10.63 -65.05
C MET A 179 -46.58 -11.29 -65.96
#